data_AF-A0A968U8S9-F1
#
_entry.id   AF-A0A968U8S9-F1
#
_cell.length_a   1.000
_cell.length_b   1.000
_cell.length_c   1.000
_cell.angle_alpha   90.00
_cell.angle_beta   90.00
_cell.angle_gamma   90.00
#
_symmetry.space_group_name_H-M   'P 1'
#
loop_
_entity.id
_entity.type
_entity.pdbx_description
1 polymer ?
#
loop_
_entity_poly.entity_id
_entity_poly.type
_entity_poly.pdbx_seq_one_letter_code
_entity_poly.pdbx_strand_id
1 'polypeptide(L)'
;GDPWPYRIISDKIGFVSALTAEMWKGHPEEYLAMRSDWVDKNPKATKAILKAVMEAQQWCDNFDNRKELAQILSSANYFNVPENVLVDPLLGKYDMGDGRVIDDKSMAVLYWKDAKGNVSYPYKSHDLWFLTESVRWGFLPKETLANAKTLIDKVNREDLWREAAKEAGISSTDIPASTSRGIEEFFDGIKFDPENPQAYLDSLKFKKS
;
A
#
# COMPACT_ATOMS: atom_id res chain seq x y z
N GLY A 1 3.18 8.91 8.03
CA GLY A 1 3.78 7.56 8.11
C GLY A 1 5.11 7.62 8.82
N ASP A 2 5.72 6.47 9.03
CA ASP A 2 7.03 6.32 9.66
C ASP A 2 8.14 7.12 8.94
N PRO A 3 9.19 7.57 9.64
CA PRO A 3 9.50 7.37 11.07
C PRO A 3 8.89 8.44 12.00
N TRP A 4 7.98 9.29 11.51
CA TRP A 4 7.44 10.42 12.28
C TRP A 4 6.69 10.03 13.56
N PRO A 5 5.84 8.99 13.61
CA PRO A 5 5.16 8.56 14.82
C PRO A 5 6.13 8.30 15.98
N TYR A 6 7.22 7.56 15.71
CA TYR A 6 8.26 7.30 16.71
C TYR A 6 8.80 8.59 17.32
N ARG A 7 9.16 9.56 16.46
CA ARG A 7 9.71 10.84 16.92
C ARG A 7 8.71 11.71 17.68
N ILE A 8 7.45 11.74 17.25
CA ILE A 8 6.39 12.49 17.93
C ILE A 8 6.28 12.05 19.39
N ILE A 9 6.41 10.74 19.64
CA ILE A 9 6.32 10.17 20.98
C ILE A 9 7.62 10.33 21.75
N SER A 10 8.78 9.98 21.16
CA SER A 10 10.08 10.08 21.83
C SER A 10 10.40 11.52 22.26
N ASP A 11 10.02 12.49 21.42
CA ASP A 11 10.27 13.91 21.64
C ASP A 11 9.15 14.57 22.48
N LYS A 12 8.17 13.77 22.96
CA LYS A 12 7.03 14.20 23.80
C LYS A 12 6.19 15.31 23.17
N ILE A 13 6.01 15.24 21.85
CA ILE A 13 5.23 16.21 21.06
C ILE A 13 3.74 15.87 21.10
N GLY A 14 3.40 14.58 21.17
CA GLY A 14 2.02 14.11 21.19
C GLY A 14 1.93 12.60 21.27
N PHE A 15 0.80 12.06 20.81
CA PHE A 15 0.49 10.63 20.78
C PHE A 15 -0.09 10.25 19.41
N VAL A 16 -0.12 8.97 19.09
CA VAL A 16 -0.68 8.40 17.87
C VAL A 16 -2.07 7.86 18.18
N SER A 17 -3.11 8.42 17.54
CA SER A 17 -4.48 7.95 17.79
C SER A 17 -4.72 6.55 17.21
N ALA A 18 -4.26 6.30 15.99
CA ALA A 18 -4.40 5.04 15.28
C ALA A 18 -3.34 4.92 14.18
N LEU A 19 -2.94 3.68 13.88
CA LEU A 19 -2.22 3.32 12.67
C LEU A 19 -3.20 3.11 11.52
N THR A 20 -2.78 3.35 10.28
CA THR A 20 -3.61 3.04 9.09
C THR A 20 -3.89 1.54 8.98
N ALA A 21 -2.99 0.69 9.50
CA ALA A 21 -3.19 -0.75 9.62
C ALA A 21 -4.37 -1.13 10.54
N GLU A 22 -4.69 -0.30 11.54
CA GLU A 22 -5.88 -0.46 12.38
C GLU A 22 -7.14 0.04 11.64
N MET A 23 -7.03 1.08 10.82
CA MET A 23 -8.16 1.67 10.08
C MET A 23 -8.64 0.79 8.92
N TRP A 24 -7.71 0.19 8.18
CA TRP A 24 -7.99 -0.73 7.08
C TRP A 24 -6.84 -1.73 6.96
N LYS A 25 -7.11 -2.97 7.39
CA LYS A 25 -6.13 -4.06 7.39
C LYS A 25 -5.70 -4.42 5.96
N GLY A 26 -4.40 -4.31 5.70
CA GLY A 26 -3.80 -4.54 4.39
C GLY A 26 -4.20 -3.49 3.36
N HIS A 27 -4.49 -2.25 3.76
CA HIS A 27 -4.87 -1.19 2.82
C HIS A 27 -3.83 -0.98 1.70
N PRO A 28 -4.26 -0.63 0.49
CA PRO A 28 -3.37 -0.11 -0.54
C PRO A 28 -2.76 1.23 -0.11
N GLU A 29 -1.50 1.47 -0.47
CA GLU A 29 -0.76 2.66 -0.03
C GLU A 29 0.08 3.22 -1.20
N GLU A 30 1.40 3.11 -1.16
CA GLU A 30 2.30 3.63 -2.20
C GLU A 30 2.40 2.70 -3.43
N TYR A 31 2.59 3.32 -4.60
CA TYR A 31 2.73 2.61 -5.89
C TYR A 31 3.95 3.10 -6.67
N LEU A 32 4.61 2.17 -7.35
CA LEU A 32 5.57 2.50 -8.40
C LEU A 32 4.81 2.87 -9.69
N ALA A 33 4.85 4.15 -10.06
CA ALA A 33 4.31 4.65 -11.33
C ALA A 33 5.43 5.19 -12.23
N MET A 34 5.32 4.92 -13.53
CA MET A 34 6.24 5.40 -14.55
C MET A 34 5.45 6.05 -15.69
N ARG A 35 6.05 7.03 -16.37
CA ARG A 35 5.41 7.66 -17.53
C ARG A 35 5.20 6.63 -18.66
N SER A 36 4.04 6.69 -19.32
CA SER A 36 3.69 5.78 -20.41
C SER A 36 4.68 5.83 -21.57
N ASP A 37 5.13 7.03 -21.97
CA ASP A 37 6.09 7.20 -23.05
C ASP A 37 7.44 6.49 -22.79
N TRP A 38 7.90 6.48 -21.53
CA TRP A 38 9.09 5.74 -21.14
C TRP A 38 8.84 4.23 -21.14
N VAL A 39 7.69 3.79 -20.61
CA VAL A 39 7.33 2.36 -20.55
C VAL A 39 7.20 1.77 -21.95
N ASP A 40 6.53 2.46 -22.86
CA ASP A 40 6.31 2.03 -24.24
C ASP A 40 7.62 1.97 -25.03
N LYS A 41 8.53 2.92 -24.79
CA LYS A 41 9.85 2.95 -25.43
C LYS A 41 10.82 1.92 -24.84
N ASN A 42 10.66 1.55 -23.58
CA ASN A 42 11.61 0.69 -22.86
C ASN A 42 10.96 -0.53 -22.17
N PRO A 43 10.13 -1.34 -22.86
CA PRO A 43 9.30 -2.36 -22.21
C PRO A 43 10.11 -3.46 -21.50
N LYS A 44 11.29 -3.81 -22.03
CA LYS A 44 12.20 -4.77 -21.36
C LYS A 44 12.81 -4.19 -20.08
N ALA A 45 13.16 -2.90 -20.10
CA ALA A 45 13.71 -2.23 -18.92
C ALA A 45 12.63 -2.05 -17.84
N THR A 46 11.40 -1.73 -18.24
CA THR A 46 10.22 -1.70 -17.35
C THR A 46 10.08 -3.02 -16.60
N LYS A 47 10.08 -4.16 -17.31
CA LYS A 47 9.99 -5.47 -16.65
C LYS A 47 11.21 -5.79 -15.79
N ALA A 48 12.41 -5.38 -16.20
CA ALA A 48 13.61 -5.56 -15.36
C ALA A 48 13.50 -4.79 -14.03
N ILE A 49 13.00 -3.54 -14.07
CA ILE A 49 12.74 -2.75 -12.85
C ILE A 49 11.69 -3.44 -11.97
N LEU A 50 10.58 -3.89 -12.55
CA LEU A 50 9.54 -4.61 -11.81
C LEU A 50 10.12 -5.83 -11.08
N LYS A 51 10.94 -6.64 -11.74
CA LYS A 51 11.58 -7.82 -11.11
C LYS A 51 12.52 -7.42 -9.97
N ALA A 52 13.35 -6.40 -10.18
CA ALA A 52 14.24 -5.88 -9.14
C ALA A 52 13.45 -5.39 -7.91
N VAL A 53 12.32 -4.71 -8.13
CA VAL A 53 11.44 -4.26 -7.05
C VAL A 53 10.78 -5.44 -6.34
N MET A 54 10.30 -6.46 -7.07
CA MET A 54 9.74 -7.67 -6.48
C MET A 54 10.74 -8.41 -5.59
N GLU A 55 11.99 -8.55 -6.03
CA GLU A 55 13.06 -9.16 -5.21
C GLU A 55 13.36 -8.32 -3.97
N ALA A 56 13.45 -6.99 -4.12
CA ALA A 56 13.65 -6.09 -2.99
C ALA A 56 12.50 -6.16 -1.97
N GLN A 57 11.25 -6.21 -2.44
CA GLN A 57 10.06 -6.37 -1.58
C GLN A 57 10.11 -7.68 -0.78
N GLN A 58 10.45 -8.80 -1.43
CA GLN A 58 10.63 -10.09 -0.76
C GLN A 58 11.77 -10.04 0.28
N TRP A 59 12.89 -9.41 -0.06
CA TRP A 59 14.01 -9.24 0.85
C TRP A 59 13.63 -8.37 2.05
N CYS A 60 12.90 -7.27 1.83
CA CYS A 60 12.39 -6.41 2.89
C CYS A 60 11.40 -7.16 3.80
N ASP A 61 10.52 -8.01 3.27
CA ASP A 61 9.55 -8.77 4.08
C ASP A 61 10.14 -9.95 4.85
N ASN A 62 11.41 -10.30 4.62
CA ASN A 62 12.13 -11.12 5.57
C ASN A 62 12.52 -10.29 6.80
N PHE A 63 11.90 -10.58 7.94
CA PHE A 63 12.13 -9.82 9.17
C PHE A 63 13.57 -9.88 9.69
N ASP A 64 14.34 -10.91 9.33
CA ASP A 64 15.76 -11.02 9.69
C ASP A 64 16.60 -9.93 9.00
N ASN A 65 16.13 -9.40 7.87
CA ASN A 65 16.78 -8.34 7.10
C ASN A 65 16.39 -6.93 7.58
N ARG A 66 15.37 -6.78 8.44
CA ARG A 66 14.80 -5.45 8.78
C ARG A 66 15.78 -4.52 9.49
N LYS A 67 16.73 -5.08 10.23
CA LYS A 67 17.81 -4.29 10.83
C LYS A 67 18.75 -3.71 9.77
N GLU A 68 19.15 -4.53 8.79
CA GLU A 68 19.96 -4.05 7.67
C GLU A 68 19.18 -3.04 6.82
N LEU A 69 17.89 -3.27 6.60
CA LEU A 69 17.00 -2.29 5.94
C LEU A 69 17.03 -0.94 6.67
N ALA A 70 16.89 -0.93 8.00
CA ALA A 70 16.97 0.29 8.80
C ALA A 70 18.32 1.00 8.63
N GLN A 71 19.42 0.26 8.59
CA GLN A 71 20.78 0.79 8.40
C GLN A 71 20.95 1.45 7.03
N ILE A 72 20.48 0.80 5.97
CA ILE A 72 20.53 1.36 4.60
C ILE A 72 19.74 2.67 4.55
N LEU A 73 18.48 2.63 4.99
CA LEU A 73 17.55 3.77 4.90
C LEU A 73 17.99 4.96 5.76
N SER A 74 18.54 4.71 6.96
CA SER A 74 18.98 5.76 7.88
C SER A 74 20.24 6.51 7.43
N SER A 75 21.03 5.91 6.54
CA SER A 75 22.32 6.48 6.12
C SER A 75 22.18 7.87 5.46
N ALA A 76 23.28 8.62 5.48
CA ALA A 76 23.31 10.02 5.02
C ALA A 76 22.98 10.21 3.53
N ASN A 77 23.08 9.16 2.72
CA ASN A 77 22.75 9.18 1.29
C ASN A 77 21.26 8.91 1.01
N TYR A 78 20.48 8.53 2.03
CA TYR A 78 19.05 8.27 1.95
C TYR A 78 18.27 9.20 2.90
N PHE A 79 17.65 8.68 3.97
CA PHE A 79 16.82 9.51 4.85
C PHE A 79 17.64 10.41 5.77
N ASN A 80 18.90 10.05 6.05
CA ASN A 80 19.78 10.79 6.94
C ASN A 80 19.15 11.06 8.31
N VAL A 81 18.66 9.99 8.95
CA VAL A 81 18.03 10.00 10.27
C VAL A 81 18.71 8.99 11.19
N PRO A 82 18.59 9.10 12.52
CA PRO A 82 19.10 8.06 13.42
C PRO A 82 18.45 6.69 13.14
N GLU A 83 19.23 5.61 13.04
CA GLU A 83 18.74 4.26 12.73
C GLU A 83 17.60 3.82 13.66
N ASN A 84 17.70 4.14 14.96
CA ASN A 84 16.75 3.71 15.99
C ASN A 84 15.31 4.20 15.76
N VAL A 85 15.08 5.28 15.00
CA VAL A 85 13.71 5.74 14.72
C VAL A 85 12.98 4.87 13.69
N LEU A 86 13.69 3.95 13.02
CA LEU A 86 13.14 3.05 12.01
C LEU A 86 13.00 1.61 12.49
N VAL A 87 13.89 1.14 13.39
CA VAL A 87 13.97 -0.28 13.78
C VAL A 87 12.65 -0.81 14.35
N ASP A 88 12.07 -0.11 15.31
CA ASP A 88 10.85 -0.57 15.99
C ASP A 88 9.64 -0.61 15.04
N PRO A 89 9.31 0.47 14.28
CA PRO A 89 8.23 0.43 13.29
C PRO A 89 8.42 -0.66 12.23
N LEU A 90 9.65 -0.86 11.74
CA LEU A 90 9.97 -1.91 10.77
C LEU A 90 9.72 -3.33 11.30
N LEU A 91 9.67 -3.50 12.62
CA LEU A 91 9.38 -4.75 13.30
C LEU A 91 7.93 -4.85 13.79
N GLY A 92 7.09 -3.83 13.55
CA GLY A 92 5.69 -3.79 14.00
C GLY A 92 5.56 -3.41 15.47
N LYS A 93 6.53 -2.65 16.00
CA LYS A 93 6.55 -2.19 17.38
C LYS A 93 6.27 -0.70 17.44
N TYR A 94 5.21 -0.34 18.16
CA TYR A 94 4.79 1.05 18.32
C TYR A 94 4.42 1.31 19.78
N ASP A 95 5.09 2.28 20.40
CA ASP A 95 4.46 3.04 21.48
C ASP A 95 3.42 3.95 20.83
N MET A 96 2.23 4.06 21.40
CA MET A 96 1.18 4.96 20.86
C MET A 96 1.14 6.29 21.63
N GLY A 97 1.89 6.44 22.72
CA GLY A 97 1.99 7.68 23.51
C GLY A 97 0.81 7.94 24.46
N ASP A 98 -0.19 7.05 24.50
CA ASP A 98 -1.37 7.12 25.38
C ASP A 98 -1.47 5.94 26.37
N GLY A 99 -0.36 5.21 26.54
CA GLY A 99 -0.27 4.00 27.37
C GLY A 99 -0.51 2.69 26.60
N ARG A 100 -1.01 2.75 25.35
CA ARG A 100 -1.04 1.57 24.47
C ARG A 100 0.34 1.31 23.87
N VAL A 101 0.70 0.03 23.78
CA VAL A 101 1.89 -0.47 23.10
C VAL A 101 1.48 -1.60 22.18
N ILE A 102 1.99 -1.56 20.95
CA ILE A 102 1.81 -2.59 19.93
C ILE A 102 3.15 -3.30 19.76
N ASP A 103 3.11 -4.63 19.79
CA ASP A 103 4.21 -5.52 19.39
C ASP A 103 3.60 -6.65 18.55
N ASP A 104 3.29 -6.32 17.29
CA ASP A 104 2.66 -7.23 16.35
C ASP A 104 3.24 -7.00 14.95
N LYS A 105 3.93 -8.01 14.42
CA LYS A 105 4.51 -7.99 13.06
C LYS A 105 3.47 -7.68 11.98
N SER A 106 2.19 -8.01 12.21
CA SER A 106 1.11 -7.71 11.26
C SER A 106 0.78 -6.22 11.18
N MET A 107 1.27 -5.41 12.13
CA MET A 107 1.17 -3.95 12.16
C MET A 107 2.40 -3.26 11.56
N ALA A 108 3.45 -4.02 11.21
CA ALA A 108 4.59 -3.46 10.49
C ALA A 108 4.19 -3.05 9.06
N VAL A 109 5.01 -2.21 8.44
CA VAL A 109 4.98 -2.05 6.98
C VAL A 109 5.34 -3.38 6.30
N LEU A 110 4.49 -3.84 5.38
CA LEU A 110 4.67 -5.05 4.58
C LEU A 110 4.83 -4.66 3.11
N TYR A 111 5.66 -5.39 2.36
CA TYR A 111 6.11 -5.00 1.03
C TYR A 111 5.79 -6.05 -0.06
N TRP A 112 5.69 -7.33 0.31
CA TRP A 112 5.49 -8.46 -0.59
C TRP A 112 4.16 -9.17 -0.34
N LYS A 113 3.85 -9.49 0.91
CA LYS A 113 2.66 -10.28 1.25
C LYS A 113 2.05 -9.85 2.57
N ASP A 114 0.72 -9.73 2.57
CA ASP A 114 -0.06 -9.43 3.76
C ASP A 114 -1.09 -10.54 4.02
N ALA A 115 -1.95 -10.32 5.02
CA ALA A 115 -3.00 -11.28 5.39
C ALA A 115 -4.12 -11.42 4.34
N LYS A 116 -4.21 -10.51 3.37
CA LYS A 116 -5.26 -10.45 2.33
C LYS A 116 -4.76 -10.84 0.94
N GLY A 117 -3.46 -10.84 0.68
CA GLY A 117 -2.92 -11.23 -0.61
C GLY A 117 -1.48 -10.74 -0.84
N ASN A 118 -1.15 -10.56 -2.12
CA ASN A 118 0.14 -10.02 -2.51
C ASN A 118 0.10 -8.49 -2.43
N VAL A 119 1.03 -7.88 -1.69
CA VAL A 119 1.10 -6.42 -1.50
C VAL A 119 1.57 -5.71 -2.78
N SER A 120 2.48 -6.35 -3.52
CA SER A 120 3.11 -5.78 -4.71
C SER A 120 2.16 -5.71 -5.91
N TYR A 121 1.22 -6.65 -6.03
CA TYR A 121 0.28 -6.70 -7.14
C TYR A 121 -0.70 -5.51 -7.11
N PRO A 122 -0.76 -4.68 -8.16
CA PRO A 122 -1.61 -3.49 -8.16
C PRO A 122 -3.05 -3.85 -8.52
N TYR A 123 -3.84 -4.30 -7.54
CA TYR A 123 -5.25 -4.64 -7.74
C TYR A 123 -6.06 -3.43 -8.24
N LYS A 124 -6.71 -3.57 -9.40
CA LYS A 124 -7.62 -2.55 -9.96
C LYS A 124 -8.78 -2.18 -9.03
N SER A 125 -9.18 -3.07 -8.13
CA SER A 125 -10.18 -2.77 -7.10
C SER A 125 -9.72 -1.66 -6.15
N HIS A 126 -8.41 -1.52 -5.92
CA HIS A 126 -7.84 -0.48 -5.07
C HIS A 126 -7.78 0.87 -5.80
N ASP A 127 -7.39 0.91 -7.07
CA ASP A 127 -7.52 2.10 -7.91
C ASP A 127 -8.97 2.62 -7.92
N LEU A 128 -9.93 1.70 -8.02
CA LEU A 128 -11.36 2.02 -7.97
C LEU A 128 -11.76 2.62 -6.62
N TRP A 129 -11.23 2.11 -5.50
CA TRP A 129 -11.47 2.68 -4.19
C TRP A 129 -10.95 4.12 -4.08
N PHE A 130 -9.74 4.40 -4.57
CA PHE A 130 -9.18 5.77 -4.56
C PHE A 130 -10.00 6.74 -5.41
N LEU A 131 -10.47 6.33 -6.59
CA LEU A 131 -11.39 7.14 -7.40
C LEU A 131 -12.73 7.35 -6.68
N THR A 132 -13.23 6.32 -5.99
CA THR A 132 -14.49 6.38 -5.23
C THR A 132 -14.39 7.33 -4.04
N GLU A 133 -13.32 7.29 -3.25
CA GLU A 133 -13.07 8.25 -2.19
C GLU A 133 -12.84 9.67 -2.72
N SER A 134 -12.20 9.82 -3.88
CA SER A 134 -12.06 11.12 -4.53
C SER A 134 -13.42 11.72 -4.92
N VAL A 135 -14.36 10.89 -5.36
CA VAL A 135 -15.75 11.29 -5.61
C VAL A 135 -16.50 11.57 -4.32
N ARG A 136 -16.32 10.75 -3.27
CA ARG A 136 -16.93 10.95 -1.94
C ARG A 136 -16.66 12.36 -1.41
N TRP A 137 -15.44 12.85 -1.58
CA TRP A 137 -15.03 14.17 -1.10
C TRP A 137 -15.18 15.31 -2.11
N GLY A 138 -15.74 15.03 -3.30
CA GLY A 138 -15.98 16.04 -4.33
C GLY A 138 -14.70 16.55 -5.01
N PHE A 139 -13.58 15.82 -4.92
CA PHE A 139 -12.36 16.13 -5.69
C PHE A 139 -12.50 15.74 -7.16
N LEU A 140 -13.34 14.73 -7.44
CA LEU A 140 -13.69 14.31 -8.79
C LEU A 140 -15.22 14.36 -8.98
N PRO A 141 -15.69 14.65 -10.21
CA PRO A 141 -17.12 14.59 -10.53
C PRO A 141 -17.68 13.18 -10.34
N LYS A 142 -18.96 13.05 -9.97
CA LYS A 142 -19.62 11.74 -9.76
C LYS A 142 -19.58 10.86 -10.99
N GLU A 143 -19.62 11.47 -12.16
CA GLU A 143 -19.55 10.84 -13.48
C GLU A 143 -18.22 10.12 -13.72
N THR A 144 -17.19 10.41 -12.91
CA THR A 144 -15.92 9.67 -12.90
C THR A 144 -16.16 8.18 -12.66
N LEU A 145 -17.11 7.81 -11.78
CA LEU A 145 -17.37 6.39 -11.49
C LEU A 145 -18.00 5.66 -12.67
N ALA A 146 -18.80 6.34 -13.50
CA ALA A 146 -19.33 5.74 -14.73
C ALA A 146 -18.22 5.38 -15.73
N ASN A 147 -17.08 6.08 -15.67
CA ASN A 147 -15.92 5.87 -16.55
C ASN A 147 -14.71 5.24 -15.84
N ALA A 148 -14.83 4.88 -14.56
CA ALA A 148 -13.69 4.50 -13.71
C ALA A 148 -12.91 3.32 -14.31
N LYS A 149 -13.61 2.28 -14.78
CA LYS A 149 -12.97 1.13 -15.43
C LYS A 149 -12.06 1.56 -16.60
N THR A 150 -12.54 2.43 -17.48
CA THR A 150 -11.77 2.92 -18.63
C THR A 150 -10.58 3.77 -18.21
N LEU A 151 -10.71 4.56 -17.14
CA LEU A 151 -9.60 5.37 -16.62
C LEU A 151 -8.53 4.47 -15.98
N ILE A 152 -8.95 3.51 -15.15
CA ILE A 152 -8.07 2.54 -14.50
C ILE A 152 -7.36 1.69 -15.55
N ASP A 153 -8.07 1.18 -16.56
CA ASP A 153 -7.49 0.35 -17.63
C ASP A 153 -6.41 1.10 -18.45
N LYS A 154 -6.36 2.45 -18.41
CA LYS A 154 -5.31 3.25 -19.06
C LYS A 154 -4.05 3.45 -18.19
N VAL A 155 -4.17 3.31 -16.87
CA VAL A 155 -3.12 3.67 -15.91
C VAL A 155 -2.57 2.43 -15.22
N ASN A 156 -3.45 1.58 -14.71
CA ASN A 156 -3.09 0.35 -14.02
C ASN A 156 -2.56 -0.68 -15.02
N ARG A 157 -1.28 -1.02 -14.87
CA ARG A 157 -0.56 -2.00 -15.68
C ARG A 157 -0.27 -3.29 -14.92
N GLU A 158 -1.27 -3.81 -14.21
CA GLU A 158 -1.20 -5.11 -13.54
C GLU A 158 -0.80 -6.26 -14.48
N ASP A 159 -1.10 -6.13 -15.78
CA ASP A 159 -0.64 -7.04 -16.83
C ASP A 159 0.90 -7.13 -16.88
N LEU A 160 1.60 -6.00 -16.81
CA LEU A 160 3.07 -5.98 -16.79
C LEU A 160 3.64 -6.57 -15.50
N TRP A 161 2.97 -6.37 -14.38
CA TRP A 161 3.35 -7.01 -13.12
C TRP A 161 3.27 -8.53 -13.26
N ARG A 162 2.17 -9.06 -13.81
CA ARG A 162 1.99 -10.51 -14.01
C ARG A 162 3.02 -11.09 -14.95
N GLU A 163 3.31 -10.40 -16.06
CA GLU A 163 4.36 -10.82 -16.99
C GLU A 163 5.73 -10.85 -16.31
N ALA A 164 6.11 -9.78 -15.61
CA ALA A 164 7.39 -9.69 -14.91
C ALA A 164 7.53 -10.76 -13.82
N ALA A 165 6.48 -10.99 -13.02
CA ALA A 165 6.45 -12.02 -11.98
C ALA A 165 6.62 -13.43 -12.56
N LYS A 166 5.91 -13.75 -13.65
CA LYS A 166 6.07 -15.04 -14.35
C LYS A 166 7.49 -15.22 -14.89
N GLU A 167 8.05 -14.19 -15.53
CA GLU A 167 9.41 -14.23 -16.06
C GLU A 167 10.49 -14.32 -14.97
N ALA A 168 10.21 -13.80 -13.76
CA ALA A 168 11.10 -13.93 -12.60
C ALA A 168 10.93 -15.26 -11.84
N GLY A 169 10.00 -16.11 -12.25
CA GLY A 169 9.75 -17.38 -11.57
C GLY A 169 9.04 -17.25 -10.22
N ILE A 170 8.32 -16.14 -9.99
CA ILE A 170 7.47 -16.01 -8.81
C ILE A 170 6.40 -17.11 -8.82
N SER A 171 6.16 -17.71 -7.66
CA SER A 171 5.16 -18.78 -7.51
C SER A 171 3.79 -18.33 -8.02
N SER A 172 3.09 -19.21 -8.75
CA SER A 172 1.73 -18.94 -9.21
C SER A 172 0.77 -18.67 -8.06
N THR A 173 1.05 -19.15 -6.85
CA THR A 173 0.27 -18.87 -5.64
C THR A 173 0.41 -17.43 -5.14
N ASP A 174 1.49 -16.73 -5.50
CA ASP A 174 1.73 -15.33 -5.16
C ASP A 174 1.30 -14.38 -6.29
N ILE A 175 0.82 -14.91 -7.43
CA ILE A 175 0.23 -14.15 -8.52
C ILE A 175 -1.31 -14.20 -8.37
N PRO A 176 -1.98 -13.13 -7.92
CA PRO A 176 -3.41 -13.17 -7.63
C PRO A 176 -4.25 -13.57 -8.84
N ALA A 177 -5.27 -14.43 -8.72
CA ALA A 177 -6.04 -14.87 -9.89
C ALA A 177 -6.97 -13.80 -10.50
N SER A 178 -7.34 -12.79 -9.70
CA SER A 178 -8.25 -11.71 -10.08
C SER A 178 -7.55 -10.36 -10.01
N THR A 179 -8.04 -9.38 -10.77
CA THR A 179 -7.65 -7.96 -10.67
C THR A 179 -8.30 -7.26 -9.47
N SER A 180 -9.24 -7.94 -8.80
CA SER A 180 -9.89 -7.47 -7.57
C SER A 180 -9.44 -8.30 -6.38
N ARG A 181 -9.21 -7.64 -5.24
CA ARG A 181 -8.98 -8.31 -3.95
C ARG A 181 -10.28 -8.68 -3.22
N GLY A 182 -11.43 -8.41 -3.85
CA GLY A 182 -12.76 -8.66 -3.29
C GLY A 182 -13.24 -7.53 -2.39
N ILE A 183 -14.17 -7.87 -1.48
CA ILE A 183 -14.76 -6.90 -0.55
C ILE A 183 -13.71 -6.47 0.48
N GLU A 184 -13.57 -5.16 0.63
CA GLU A 184 -12.73 -4.54 1.65
C GLU A 184 -13.57 -4.11 2.84
N GLU A 185 -13.00 -4.16 4.04
CA GLU A 185 -13.68 -3.86 5.29
C GLU A 185 -12.82 -2.91 6.12
N PHE A 186 -13.44 -1.82 6.58
CA PHE A 186 -12.84 -0.77 7.40
C PHE A 186 -13.10 -1.03 8.89
N PHE A 187 -12.34 -0.36 9.76
CA PHE A 187 -12.44 -0.53 11.21
C PHE A 187 -13.83 -0.27 11.81
N ASP A 188 -14.66 0.52 11.13
CA ASP A 188 -16.02 0.88 11.54
C ASP A 188 -17.10 -0.08 10.98
N GLY A 189 -16.68 -1.17 10.34
CA GLY A 189 -17.57 -2.18 9.76
C GLY A 189 -18.13 -1.81 8.38
N ILE A 190 -17.80 -0.62 7.85
CA ILE A 190 -18.15 -0.27 6.47
C ILE A 190 -17.41 -1.20 5.51
N LYS A 191 -18.09 -1.59 4.44
CA LYS A 191 -17.56 -2.47 3.40
C LYS A 191 -17.55 -1.78 2.05
N PHE A 192 -16.43 -1.89 1.35
CA PHE A 192 -16.31 -1.49 -0.04
C PHE A 192 -16.35 -2.74 -0.91
N ASP A 193 -17.43 -2.87 -1.68
CA ASP A 193 -17.56 -3.89 -2.73
C ASP A 193 -17.17 -3.26 -4.08
N PRO A 194 -16.06 -3.71 -4.71
CA PRO A 194 -15.64 -3.20 -6.02
C PRO A 194 -16.70 -3.39 -7.12
N GLU A 195 -17.61 -4.35 -6.97
CA GLU A 195 -18.71 -4.58 -7.92
C GLU A 195 -19.87 -3.57 -7.72
N ASN A 196 -19.92 -2.88 -6.59
CA ASN A 196 -20.93 -1.84 -6.31
C ASN A 196 -20.39 -0.64 -5.50
N PRO A 197 -19.51 0.19 -6.10
CA PRO A 197 -18.95 1.38 -5.42
C PRO A 197 -20.02 2.41 -5.01
N GLN A 198 -21.17 2.45 -5.70
CA GLN A 198 -22.26 3.35 -5.35
C GLN A 198 -22.89 2.96 -4.00
N ALA A 199 -23.11 1.67 -3.75
CA ALA A 199 -23.63 1.21 -2.46
C ALA A 199 -22.68 1.56 -1.30
N TYR A 200 -21.36 1.49 -1.54
CA TYR A 200 -20.38 1.99 -0.58
C TYR A 200 -20.59 3.48 -0.28
N LEU A 201 -20.64 4.35 -1.30
CA LEU A 201 -20.89 5.78 -1.10
C LEU A 201 -22.21 6.05 -0.38
N ASP A 202 -23.27 5.32 -0.72
CA ASP A 202 -24.59 5.49 -0.12
C ASP A 202 -24.58 5.13 1.37
N SER A 203 -23.79 4.12 1.77
CA SER A 203 -23.62 3.71 3.17
C SER A 203 -22.92 4.74 4.06
N LEU A 204 -22.14 5.65 3.47
CA LEU A 204 -21.33 6.61 4.22
C LEU A 204 -22.17 7.79 4.71
N LYS A 205 -22.19 8.01 6.03
CA LYS A 205 -22.92 9.14 6.65
C LYS A 205 -22.37 10.49 6.24
N PHE A 206 -21.05 10.62 6.09
CA PHE A 206 -20.37 11.86 5.76
C PHE A 206 -19.69 11.74 4.39
N LYS A 207 -20.20 12.53 3.44
CA LYS A 207 -19.75 12.66 2.06
C LYS A 207 -20.16 14.03 1.52
N LYS A 208 -19.49 14.53 0.48
CA LYS A 208 -19.94 15.72 -0.24
C LYS A 208 -21.16 15.35 -1.08
N SER A 209 -22.23 16.12 -0.89
CA SER A 209 -23.52 16.00 -1.58
C SER A 209 -23.36 16.15 -3.08
#